data_AF-A0AAE5U8M0-F1
#
_entry.id   AF-A0AAE5U8M0-F1
#
_cell.length_a   1.000
_cell.length_b   1.000
_cell.length_c   1.000
_cell.angle_alpha   90.00
_cell.angle_beta   90.00
_cell.angle_gamma   90.00
#
_symmetry.space_group_name_H-M   'P 1'
#
loop_
_entity.id
_entity.type
_entity.pdbx_description
1 polymer ?
#
loop_
_entity_poly.entity_id
_entity_poly.type
_entity_poly.pdbx_seq_one_letter_code
_entity_poly.pdbx_strand_id
1 'polypeptide(L)'
;MAQLLKVQDYISRYEKDVYHYTSQFNHLKRHNWKKVKQLFEEGLLHEPPVQEETKAQRSFLQKAKERFTRKKETCEVEEAFSSDSVENQELLRFTTLPQTAEDLKILFLENVFDLQMKWATSTLFEFSQADRKYYHDEALRYFIQRFPDTCLVMYKPVFMINKAPVEGDIIIVTPTETLCICLIETYKSAVFQYSKENFWTELRGRDQKKILNPLIGLNRTEQIVRSIYRTHDIEHNVKKILLSRNGYIDYAAEPYQVEFVDARKYEEWFYELRKSKAPLKFKQMKAAQVLLEHSQSIYFDREFEAGE
;
A
#
# COMPACT_ATOMS: atom_id res chain seq x y z
N MET A 1 -6.77 2.39 -7.73
CA MET A 1 -5.48 2.30 -7.02
C MET A 1 -5.80 2.05 -5.56
N ALA A 2 -5.42 0.89 -5.07
CA ALA A 2 -5.50 0.47 -3.68
C ALA A 2 -4.66 1.38 -2.78
N GLN A 3 -4.81 1.20 -1.47
CA GLN A 3 -4.07 1.94 -0.45
C GLN A 3 -3.01 1.05 0.18
N LEU A 4 -1.77 1.50 0.14
CA LEU A 4 -0.63 0.85 0.76
C LEU A 4 -0.57 1.26 2.24
N LEU A 5 -0.88 0.32 3.12
CA LEU A 5 -0.84 0.53 4.55
C LEU A 5 0.53 0.29 5.16
N LYS A 6 1.30 -0.67 4.64
CA LYS A 6 2.56 -1.12 5.26
C LYS A 6 3.46 -1.78 4.22
N VAL A 7 4.76 -1.56 4.33
CA VAL A 7 5.79 -2.29 3.58
C VAL A 7 6.80 -2.80 4.59
N GLN A 8 7.05 -4.11 4.63
CA GLN A 8 8.02 -4.71 5.56
C GLN A 8 7.84 -4.24 7.01
N ASP A 9 8.93 -3.85 7.66
CA ASP A 9 9.04 -3.27 8.98
C ASP A 9 9.20 -1.74 8.94
N TYR A 10 8.84 -1.07 7.84
CA TYR A 10 8.92 0.38 7.75
C TYR A 10 7.77 1.07 8.46
N ILE A 11 8.04 2.16 9.18
CA ILE A 11 7.02 2.95 9.87
C ILE A 11 6.04 3.52 8.86
N SER A 12 4.76 3.33 9.15
CA SER A 12 3.68 3.84 8.33
C SER A 12 2.87 4.89 9.07
N ARG A 13 2.43 5.93 8.38
CA ARG A 13 1.46 6.90 8.92
C ARG A 13 0.17 6.23 9.38
N TYR A 14 -0.23 5.17 8.67
CA TYR A 14 -1.43 4.42 9.00
C TYR A 14 -1.35 3.74 10.38
N GLU A 15 -0.15 3.51 10.93
CA GLU A 15 -0.01 2.99 12.30
C GLU A 15 -0.46 3.99 13.37
N LYS A 16 -0.43 5.29 13.09
CA LYS A 16 -0.90 6.33 14.01
C LYS A 16 -2.42 6.37 14.06
N ASP A 17 -3.06 6.45 12.88
CA ASP A 17 -4.52 6.40 12.77
C ASP A 17 -4.95 5.96 11.36
N VAL A 18 -5.33 4.69 11.23
CA VAL A 18 -5.78 4.12 9.95
C VAL A 18 -7.00 4.86 9.41
N TYR A 19 -7.94 5.28 10.26
CA TYR A 19 -9.19 5.92 9.81
C TYR A 19 -8.92 7.30 9.25
N HIS A 20 -8.12 8.10 9.96
CA HIS A 20 -7.73 9.44 9.54
C HIS A 20 -6.99 9.39 8.20
N TYR A 21 -5.89 8.64 8.11
CA TYR A 21 -5.05 8.62 6.91
C TYR A 21 -5.75 7.96 5.71
N THR A 22 -6.63 6.98 5.92
CA THR A 22 -7.43 6.39 4.82
C THR A 22 -8.41 7.42 4.23
N SER A 23 -9.03 8.23 5.08
CA SER A 23 -9.90 9.32 4.64
C SER A 23 -9.10 10.40 3.92
N GLN A 24 -8.02 10.88 4.55
CA GLN A 24 -7.13 11.92 4.01
C GLN A 24 -6.58 11.52 2.63
N PHE A 25 -6.06 10.30 2.49
CA PHE A 25 -5.56 9.80 1.20
C PHE A 25 -6.61 9.86 0.10
N ASN A 26 -7.83 9.40 0.40
CA ASN A 26 -8.93 9.42 -0.56
C ASN A 26 -9.34 10.84 -0.97
N HIS A 27 -9.37 11.77 -0.01
CA HIS A 27 -9.65 13.18 -0.27
C HIS A 27 -8.55 13.82 -1.12
N LEU A 28 -7.28 13.66 -0.72
CA LEU A 28 -6.12 14.21 -1.39
C LEU A 28 -6.01 13.72 -2.84
N LYS A 29 -6.14 12.41 -3.07
CA LYS A 29 -6.14 11.80 -4.41
C LYS A 29 -7.26 12.34 -5.29
N ARG A 30 -8.49 12.42 -4.78
CA ARG A 30 -9.66 12.90 -5.54
C ARG A 30 -9.56 14.39 -5.85
N HIS A 31 -9.11 15.19 -4.89
CA HIS A 31 -8.94 16.63 -5.04
C HIS A 31 -7.87 16.93 -6.09
N ASN A 32 -6.67 16.35 -5.95
CA ASN A 32 -5.58 16.59 -6.88
C ASN A 32 -5.87 16.05 -8.28
N TRP A 33 -6.54 14.91 -8.42
CA TRP A 33 -6.93 14.42 -9.74
C TRP A 33 -7.84 15.42 -10.49
N LYS A 34 -8.84 15.99 -9.80
CA LYS A 34 -9.70 17.02 -10.39
C LYS A 34 -8.91 18.26 -10.80
N LYS A 35 -8.00 18.71 -9.93
CA LYS A 35 -7.16 19.89 -10.17
C LYS A 35 -6.21 19.68 -11.36
N VAL A 36 -5.47 18.57 -11.37
CA VAL A 36 -4.56 18.18 -12.46
C VAL A 36 -5.31 18.11 -13.79
N LYS A 37 -6.49 17.47 -13.79
CA LYS A 37 -7.32 17.35 -14.99
C LYS A 37 -7.79 18.71 -15.50
N GLN A 38 -8.24 19.59 -14.61
CA GLN A 38 -8.64 20.95 -14.98
C GLN A 38 -7.47 21.74 -15.58
N LEU A 39 -6.30 21.71 -14.94
CA LEU A 39 -5.09 22.38 -15.43
C LEU A 39 -4.64 21.85 -16.80
N PHE A 40 -4.81 20.55 -17.05
CA PHE A 40 -4.54 19.95 -18.36
C PHE A 40 -5.51 20.44 -19.44
N GLU A 41 -6.80 20.47 -19.14
CA GLU A 41 -7.83 20.96 -20.06
C GLU A 41 -7.65 22.45 -20.39
N GLU A 42 -7.18 23.25 -19.42
CA GLU A 42 -6.88 24.68 -19.59
C GLU A 42 -5.52 24.93 -20.27
N GLY A 43 -4.71 23.90 -20.50
CA GLY A 43 -3.35 24.03 -21.05
C GLY A 43 -2.34 24.71 -20.12
N LEU A 44 -2.69 24.84 -18.83
CA LEU A 44 -1.91 25.54 -17.81
C LEU A 44 -0.93 24.63 -17.04
N LEU A 45 -0.72 23.40 -17.50
CA LEU A 45 0.21 22.45 -16.90
C LEU A 45 1.70 22.79 -17.13
N HIS A 46 2.03 24.03 -17.48
CA HIS A 46 3.40 24.43 -17.77
C HIS A 46 4.18 24.89 -16.53
N GLU A 47 5.38 24.30 -16.48
CA GLU A 47 6.54 24.42 -15.60
C GLU A 47 6.54 23.65 -14.26
N PRO A 48 7.59 22.81 -14.02
CA PRO A 48 7.88 22.34 -12.67
C PRO A 48 8.16 23.58 -11.81
N PRO A 49 7.64 23.67 -10.58
CA PRO A 49 7.90 24.84 -9.75
C PRO A 49 9.41 24.91 -9.48
N VAL A 50 10.07 25.85 -10.16
CA VAL A 50 11.24 26.52 -9.60
C VAL A 50 10.78 27.07 -8.26
N GLN A 51 11.54 26.79 -7.21
CA GLN A 51 11.23 27.17 -5.84
C GLN A 51 11.05 28.69 -5.74
N GLU A 52 9.81 29.17 -5.78
CA GLU A 52 9.49 30.50 -5.27
C GLU A 52 9.19 30.39 -3.77
N GLU A 53 10.12 30.89 -2.96
CA GLU A 53 9.88 31.19 -1.55
C GLU A 53 8.69 32.16 -1.42
N THR A 54 7.52 31.67 -1.04
CA THR A 54 6.38 32.53 -0.69
C THR A 54 6.65 33.27 0.62
N LYS A 55 7.30 34.44 0.55
CA LYS A 55 7.45 35.40 1.67
C LYS A 55 6.28 36.39 1.80
N ALA A 56 5.25 36.36 0.95
CA ALA A 56 4.28 37.46 0.87
C ALA A 56 2.93 37.26 1.59
N GLN A 57 2.55 36.06 2.06
CA GLN A 57 1.20 35.85 2.62
C GLN A 57 1.12 35.75 4.16
N ARG A 58 2.24 35.86 4.89
CA ARG A 58 2.24 35.75 6.36
C ARG A 58 1.69 36.98 7.11
N SER A 59 1.52 38.14 6.46
CA SER A 59 1.27 39.41 7.19
C SER A 59 -0.20 39.70 7.56
N PHE A 60 -1.19 39.16 6.83
CA PHE A 60 -2.59 39.55 7.01
C PHE A 60 -3.39 38.66 7.97
N LEU A 61 -3.01 37.39 8.14
CA LEU A 61 -3.75 36.44 8.98
C LEU A 61 -3.31 36.44 10.46
N GLN A 62 -2.11 36.93 10.79
CA GLN A 62 -1.64 37.01 12.18
C GLN A 62 -2.38 38.09 13.00
N LYS A 63 -2.80 39.20 12.39
CA LYS A 63 -3.41 40.33 13.11
C LYS A 63 -4.84 40.07 13.60
N ALA A 64 -5.53 39.07 13.07
CA ALA A 64 -6.90 38.73 13.49
C ALA A 64 -6.95 37.71 14.64
N LYS A 65 -5.84 37.00 14.92
CA LYS A 65 -5.78 35.92 15.93
C LYS A 65 -5.33 36.36 17.32
N GLU A 66 -4.72 37.55 17.45
CA GLU A 66 -4.21 38.05 18.74
C GLU A 66 -5.30 38.49 19.74
N ARG A 67 -6.58 38.55 19.33
CA ARG A 67 -7.69 38.90 20.22
C ARG A 67 -8.49 37.70 20.76
N PHE A 68 -8.12 36.47 20.44
CA PHE A 68 -8.93 35.29 20.77
C PHE A 68 -8.16 34.09 21.36
N THR A 69 -7.00 34.32 21.96
CA THR A 69 -6.19 33.26 22.59
C THR A 69 -6.17 33.38 24.11
N ARG A 70 -7.20 32.81 24.74
CA ARG A 70 -7.09 32.36 26.13
C ARG A 70 -7.88 31.08 26.41
N LYS A 71 -7.46 29.97 25.78
CA LYS A 71 -7.42 28.63 26.41
C LYS A 71 -6.72 27.63 25.49
N LYS A 72 -5.99 26.71 26.14
CA LYS A 72 -5.13 25.65 25.60
C LYS A 72 -5.86 24.70 24.64
N GLU A 73 -5.06 23.99 23.83
CA GLU A 73 -5.38 22.95 22.82
C GLU A 73 -5.49 23.45 21.38
N THR A 74 -4.36 23.72 20.72
CA THR A 74 -4.33 24.06 19.27
C THR A 74 -3.14 23.51 18.49
N CYS A 75 -2.34 22.57 19.03
CA CYS A 75 -1.19 22.05 18.27
C CYS A 75 -1.58 21.03 17.18
N GLU A 76 -2.73 20.35 17.25
CA GLU A 76 -3.07 19.30 16.26
C GLU A 76 -3.70 19.83 14.96
N VAL A 77 -4.32 21.01 14.98
CA VAL A 77 -5.13 21.50 13.84
C VAL A 77 -4.31 22.37 12.86
N GLU A 78 -3.22 22.99 13.32
CA GLU A 78 -2.37 23.82 12.44
C GLU A 78 -1.36 22.98 11.62
N GLU A 79 -0.97 21.79 12.08
CA GLU A 79 0.03 20.95 11.41
C GLU A 79 -0.55 20.19 10.20
N ALA A 80 -1.81 19.71 10.28
CA ALA A 80 -2.48 19.00 9.18
C ALA A 80 -2.64 19.86 7.91
N PHE A 81 -2.90 21.17 8.07
CA PHE A 81 -3.04 22.10 6.93
C PHE A 81 -1.71 22.40 6.21
N SER A 82 -0.58 22.29 6.91
CA SER A 82 0.74 22.58 6.34
C SER A 82 1.25 21.41 5.49
N SER A 83 1.10 20.17 5.96
CA SER A 83 1.50 18.95 5.23
C SER A 83 0.69 18.77 3.95
N ASP A 84 -0.62 19.03 4.01
CA ASP A 84 -1.49 18.95 2.83
C ASP A 84 -0.97 19.83 1.69
N SER A 85 -0.44 21.03 1.97
CA SER A 85 0.07 21.93 0.93
C SER A 85 1.28 21.38 0.17
N VAL A 86 2.21 20.71 0.88
CA VAL A 86 3.41 20.10 0.29
C VAL A 86 3.04 18.89 -0.53
N GLU A 87 2.16 18.03 -0.01
CA GLU A 87 1.72 16.80 -0.70
C GLU A 87 0.87 17.12 -1.94
N ASN A 88 0.03 18.15 -1.88
CA ASN A 88 -0.67 18.68 -3.05
C ASN A 88 0.33 19.13 -4.14
N GLN A 89 1.43 19.80 -3.76
CA GLN A 89 2.46 20.21 -4.72
C GLN A 89 3.20 19.00 -5.31
N GLU A 90 3.55 18.00 -4.50
CA GLU A 90 4.21 16.78 -4.97
C GLU A 90 3.37 16.05 -6.03
N LEU A 91 2.05 15.92 -5.81
CA LEU A 91 1.15 15.29 -6.77
C LEU A 91 1.00 16.04 -8.10
N LEU A 92 1.31 17.34 -8.11
CA LEU A 92 1.26 18.21 -9.29
C LEU A 92 2.59 18.29 -10.04
N ARG A 93 3.68 17.72 -9.51
CA ARG A 93 5.00 17.73 -10.14
C ARG A 93 5.10 16.58 -11.13
N PHE A 94 5.23 16.89 -12.42
CA PHE A 94 5.45 15.89 -13.45
C PHE A 94 6.88 15.95 -13.97
N THR A 95 7.51 14.79 -14.14
CA THR A 95 8.87 14.68 -14.72
C THR A 95 8.86 14.96 -16.22
N THR A 96 7.75 14.68 -16.88
CA THR A 96 7.51 14.92 -18.31
C THR A 96 6.15 15.57 -18.49
N LEU A 97 6.02 16.38 -19.54
CA LEU A 97 4.74 17.02 -19.85
C LEU A 97 3.79 15.98 -20.49
N PRO A 98 2.60 15.75 -19.92
CA PRO A 98 1.62 14.84 -20.49
C PRO A 98 1.13 15.40 -21.84
N GLN A 99 1.10 14.57 -22.87
CA GLN A 99 0.59 14.95 -24.19
C GLN A 99 -0.88 14.56 -24.36
N THR A 100 -1.27 13.44 -23.74
CA THR A 100 -2.65 12.94 -23.77
C THR A 100 -3.25 12.83 -22.36
N ALA A 101 -4.58 12.73 -22.29
CA ALA A 101 -5.27 12.47 -21.03
C ALA A 101 -4.90 11.10 -20.42
N GLU A 102 -4.48 10.14 -21.25
CA GLU A 102 -3.99 8.84 -20.79
C GLU A 102 -2.61 8.98 -20.14
N ASP A 103 -1.70 9.75 -20.75
CA ASP A 103 -0.38 10.04 -20.19
C ASP A 103 -0.50 10.79 -18.86
N LEU A 104 -1.38 11.78 -18.79
CA LEU A 104 -1.70 12.51 -17.56
C LEU A 104 -2.10 11.58 -16.43
N LYS A 105 -2.94 10.59 -16.75
CA LYS A 105 -3.40 9.59 -15.79
C LYS A 105 -2.26 8.69 -15.32
N ILE A 106 -1.40 8.24 -16.23
CA ILE A 106 -0.25 7.39 -15.89
C ILE A 106 0.69 8.15 -14.95
N LEU A 107 1.12 9.35 -15.33
CA LEU A 107 2.01 10.18 -14.54
C LEU A 107 1.43 10.54 -13.17
N PHE A 108 0.12 10.85 -13.12
CA PHE A 108 -0.55 11.10 -11.85
C PHE A 108 -0.56 9.86 -10.94
N LEU A 109 -0.78 8.66 -11.50
CA LEU A 109 -0.75 7.41 -10.72
C LEU A 109 0.65 7.06 -10.23
N GLU A 110 1.70 7.46 -10.95
CA GLU A 110 3.09 7.36 -10.48
C GLU A 110 3.32 8.28 -9.29
N ASN A 111 2.94 9.56 -9.37
CA ASN A 111 3.03 10.49 -8.24
C ASN A 111 2.25 10.01 -7.01
N VAL A 112 1.05 9.45 -7.22
CA VAL A 112 0.25 8.87 -6.14
C VAL A 112 0.94 7.64 -5.54
N PHE A 113 1.66 6.84 -6.33
CA PHE A 113 2.43 5.71 -5.83
C PHE A 113 3.59 6.17 -4.94
N ASP A 114 4.33 7.18 -5.39
CA ASP A 114 5.45 7.74 -4.62
C ASP A 114 4.97 8.35 -3.30
N LEU A 115 3.83 9.05 -3.33
CA LEU A 115 3.19 9.54 -2.10
C LEU A 115 2.81 8.40 -1.15
N GLN A 116 2.20 7.33 -1.66
CA GLN A 116 1.86 6.16 -0.83
C GLN A 116 3.10 5.50 -0.24
N MET A 117 4.19 5.39 -1.02
CA MET A 117 5.47 4.89 -0.50
C MET A 117 5.98 5.78 0.62
N LYS A 118 5.99 7.11 0.44
CA LYS A 118 6.38 8.07 1.48
C LYS A 118 5.55 7.93 2.75
N TRP A 119 4.25 7.70 2.63
CA TRP A 119 3.35 7.47 3.78
C TRP A 119 3.58 6.12 4.45
N ALA A 120 3.99 5.10 3.69
CA ALA A 120 4.29 3.76 4.19
C ALA A 120 5.74 3.61 4.72
N THR A 121 6.56 4.65 4.63
CA THR A 121 7.96 4.65 5.10
C THR A 121 8.30 5.80 6.04
N SER A 122 7.40 6.77 6.25
CA SER A 122 7.70 7.93 7.06
C SER A 122 6.47 8.60 7.65
N THR A 123 6.64 9.16 8.84
CA THR A 123 5.66 9.99 9.54
C THR A 123 6.18 11.43 9.61
N LEU A 124 5.43 12.31 10.29
CA LEU A 124 5.85 13.69 10.54
C LEU A 124 7.16 13.76 11.36
N PHE A 125 7.36 12.83 12.28
CA PHE A 125 8.49 12.85 13.23
C PHE A 125 9.50 11.75 12.97
N GLU A 126 9.08 10.64 12.34
CA GLU A 126 9.89 9.45 12.21
C GLU A 126 10.05 9.07 10.74
N PHE A 127 11.12 8.35 10.41
CA PHE A 127 11.30 7.76 9.08
C PHE A 127 12.01 6.42 9.17
N SER A 128 11.73 5.55 8.21
CA SER A 128 12.47 4.30 8.00
C SER A 128 13.40 4.45 6.80
N GLN A 129 14.58 3.86 6.89
CA GLN A 129 15.49 3.75 5.76
C GLN A 129 14.93 2.70 4.77
N ALA A 130 14.12 3.18 3.83
CA ALA A 130 13.43 2.32 2.87
C ALA A 130 14.38 1.84 1.75
N ASP A 131 14.37 0.53 1.49
CA ASP A 131 15.14 -0.03 0.39
C ASP A 131 14.60 0.46 -0.95
N ARG A 132 15.51 0.94 -1.81
CA ARG A 132 15.17 1.40 -3.17
C ARG A 132 14.50 0.31 -4.03
N LYS A 133 14.70 -0.97 -3.68
CA LYS A 133 14.10 -2.11 -4.38
C LYS A 133 12.56 -2.05 -4.43
N TYR A 134 11.91 -1.52 -3.39
CA TYR A 134 10.45 -1.47 -3.33
C TYR A 134 9.83 -0.41 -4.24
N TYR A 135 10.54 0.68 -4.51
CA TYR A 135 10.07 1.72 -5.45
C TYR A 135 9.98 1.20 -6.89
N HIS A 136 10.80 0.20 -7.23
CA HIS A 136 10.87 -0.40 -8.55
C HIS A 136 10.26 -1.81 -8.61
N ASP A 137 9.66 -2.29 -7.51
CA ASP A 137 9.06 -3.62 -7.44
C ASP A 137 7.75 -3.66 -8.26
N GLU A 138 7.76 -4.46 -9.33
CA GLU A 138 6.62 -4.64 -10.23
C GLU A 138 5.41 -5.28 -9.54
N ALA A 139 5.63 -6.17 -8.57
CA ALA A 139 4.55 -6.82 -7.84
C ALA A 139 3.85 -5.82 -6.93
N LEU A 140 4.61 -5.00 -6.19
CA LEU A 140 4.05 -3.95 -5.35
C LEU A 140 3.24 -2.94 -6.18
N ARG A 141 3.82 -2.43 -7.28
CA ARG A 141 3.12 -1.52 -8.21
C ARG A 141 1.85 -2.15 -8.76
N TYR A 142 1.90 -3.42 -9.13
CA TYR A 142 0.74 -4.17 -9.61
C TYR A 142 -0.40 -4.19 -8.57
N PHE A 143 -0.12 -4.58 -7.32
CA PHE A 143 -1.13 -4.65 -6.27
C PHE A 143 -1.70 -3.28 -5.89
N ILE A 144 -0.93 -2.21 -6.04
CA ILE A 144 -1.43 -0.88 -5.71
C ILE A 144 -2.22 -0.31 -6.90
N GLN A 145 -1.68 -0.31 -8.11
CA GLN A 145 -2.29 0.40 -9.24
C GLN A 145 -3.52 -0.31 -9.81
N ARG A 146 -3.54 -1.65 -9.82
CA ARG A 146 -4.56 -2.42 -10.54
C ARG A 146 -5.84 -2.67 -9.75
N PHE A 147 -5.79 -2.58 -8.43
CA PHE A 147 -6.92 -2.82 -7.53
C PHE A 147 -7.65 -1.51 -7.12
N PRO A 148 -8.92 -1.60 -6.69
CA PRO A 148 -9.71 -0.43 -6.29
C PRO A 148 -9.19 0.20 -5.00
N ASP A 149 -9.56 1.46 -4.75
CA ASP A 149 -9.14 2.22 -3.56
C ASP A 149 -9.82 1.78 -2.25
N THR A 150 -10.70 0.80 -2.35
CA THR A 150 -11.31 0.07 -1.24
C THR A 150 -10.44 -1.07 -0.73
N CYS A 151 -9.41 -1.48 -1.48
CA CYS A 151 -8.45 -2.48 -1.04
C CYS A 151 -7.35 -1.82 -0.20
N LEU A 152 -7.06 -2.40 0.97
CA LEU A 152 -5.98 -1.98 1.85
C LEU A 152 -4.88 -3.04 1.79
N VAL A 153 -3.67 -2.66 1.40
CA VAL A 153 -2.57 -3.58 1.07
C VAL A 153 -1.45 -3.44 2.10
N MET A 154 -1.01 -4.55 2.68
CA MET A 154 0.23 -4.65 3.43
C MET A 154 1.18 -5.55 2.63
N TYR A 155 2.30 -4.98 2.18
CA TYR A 155 3.25 -5.68 1.33
C TYR A 155 4.37 -6.30 2.18
N LYS A 156 4.27 -7.61 2.37
CA LYS A 156 5.20 -8.42 3.16
C LYS A 156 5.47 -7.83 4.55
N PRO A 157 4.43 -7.54 5.36
CA PRO A 157 4.62 -6.94 6.68
C PRO A 157 5.38 -7.89 7.60
N VAL A 158 6.18 -7.33 8.51
CA VAL A 158 6.87 -8.10 9.55
C VAL A 158 6.02 -8.06 10.82
N PHE A 159 5.71 -9.23 11.39
CA PHE A 159 4.96 -9.36 12.64
C PHE A 159 5.84 -9.83 13.78
N MET A 160 5.56 -9.38 15.00
CA MET A 160 6.25 -9.85 16.21
C MET A 160 5.51 -11.01 16.85
N ILE A 161 6.09 -12.22 16.76
CA ILE A 161 5.50 -13.45 17.33
C ILE A 161 6.46 -14.00 18.37
N ASN A 162 6.02 -14.09 19.63
CA ASN A 162 6.86 -14.57 20.73
C ASN A 162 8.23 -13.86 20.78
N LYS A 163 8.24 -12.54 20.51
CA LYS A 163 9.44 -11.67 20.42
C LYS A 163 10.39 -11.98 19.24
N ALA A 164 9.99 -12.80 18.29
CA ALA A 164 10.72 -13.02 17.05
C ALA A 164 10.03 -12.29 15.88
N PRO A 165 10.79 -11.56 15.05
CA PRO A 165 10.24 -10.96 13.84
C PRO A 165 9.98 -12.05 12.79
N VAL A 166 8.78 -12.02 12.20
CA VAL A 166 8.37 -12.99 11.18
C VAL A 166 7.78 -12.24 9.99
N GLU A 167 8.45 -12.34 8.85
CA GLU A 167 7.99 -11.78 7.58
C GLU A 167 6.73 -12.53 7.09
N GLY A 168 5.67 -11.78 6.82
CA GLY A 168 4.46 -12.27 6.17
C GLY A 168 4.53 -12.17 4.66
N ASP A 169 3.58 -12.82 3.99
CA ASP A 169 3.29 -12.63 2.57
C ASP A 169 2.43 -11.36 2.34
N ILE A 170 1.97 -11.14 1.11
CA ILE A 170 1.15 -9.98 0.77
C ILE A 170 -0.23 -10.16 1.41
N ILE A 171 -0.69 -9.14 2.12
CA ILE A 171 -2.02 -9.15 2.75
C ILE A 171 -2.85 -8.05 2.12
N ILE A 172 -4.05 -8.40 1.64
CA ILE A 172 -5.03 -7.44 1.13
C ILE A 172 -6.29 -7.55 1.99
N VAL A 173 -6.60 -6.50 2.73
CA VAL A 173 -7.86 -6.38 3.47
C VAL A 173 -8.90 -5.77 2.54
N THR A 174 -9.90 -6.55 2.16
CA THR A 174 -11.05 -6.12 1.35
C THR A 174 -12.28 -5.89 2.23
N PRO A 175 -13.36 -5.26 1.71
CA PRO A 175 -14.61 -5.08 2.47
C PRO A 175 -15.33 -6.37 2.86
N THR A 176 -14.96 -7.51 2.30
CA THR A 176 -15.60 -8.82 2.53
C THR A 176 -14.69 -9.80 3.27
N GLU A 177 -13.39 -9.76 2.99
CA GLU A 177 -12.43 -10.70 3.54
C GLU A 177 -10.99 -10.18 3.47
N THR A 178 -10.10 -10.84 4.21
CA THR A 178 -8.65 -10.64 4.14
C THR A 178 -8.01 -11.73 3.30
N LEU A 179 -7.28 -11.32 2.28
CA LEU A 179 -6.58 -12.19 1.36
C LEU A 179 -5.10 -12.24 1.76
N CYS A 180 -4.61 -13.41 2.13
CA CYS A 180 -3.17 -13.69 2.21
C CYS A 180 -2.75 -14.21 0.84
N ILE A 181 -1.79 -13.57 0.19
CA ILE A 181 -1.40 -13.84 -1.20
C ILE A 181 0.10 -14.12 -1.26
N CYS A 182 0.45 -15.32 -1.71
CA CYS A 182 1.81 -15.64 -2.10
C CYS A 182 1.91 -15.54 -3.63
N LEU A 183 2.82 -14.72 -4.14
CA LEU A 183 3.03 -14.52 -5.57
C LEU A 183 4.20 -15.38 -6.06
N ILE A 184 3.95 -16.26 -7.02
CA ILE A 184 4.97 -17.09 -7.68
C ILE A 184 5.10 -16.71 -9.15
N GLU A 185 6.15 -15.96 -9.45
CA GLU A 185 6.43 -15.48 -10.81
C GLU A 185 7.90 -15.60 -11.10
N THR A 186 8.21 -16.29 -12.19
CA THR A 186 9.61 -16.58 -12.49
C THR A 186 9.89 -16.59 -13.98
N TYR A 187 9.19 -17.41 -14.76
CA TYR A 187 9.29 -17.39 -16.22
C TYR A 187 7.90 -17.43 -16.85
N LYS A 188 7.75 -16.82 -18.04
CA LYS A 188 6.48 -16.86 -18.78
C LYS A 188 6.12 -18.32 -19.08
N SER A 189 4.89 -18.70 -18.76
CA SER A 189 4.35 -20.05 -18.99
C SER A 189 5.11 -21.18 -18.26
N ALA A 190 5.79 -20.87 -17.15
CA ALA A 190 6.35 -21.88 -16.27
C ALA A 190 5.24 -22.77 -15.68
N VAL A 191 5.52 -24.05 -15.50
CA VAL A 191 4.61 -24.99 -14.82
C VAL A 191 5.19 -25.32 -13.45
N PHE A 192 4.43 -25.06 -12.40
CA PHE A 192 4.80 -25.36 -11.02
C PHE A 192 4.11 -26.64 -10.57
N GLN A 193 4.89 -27.67 -10.30
CA GLN A 193 4.37 -28.94 -9.81
C GLN A 193 4.14 -28.86 -8.31
N TYR A 194 2.86 -28.89 -7.91
CA TYR A 194 2.46 -28.93 -6.52
C TYR A 194 3.03 -30.17 -5.83
N SER A 195 3.64 -29.97 -4.66
CA SER A 195 4.06 -31.04 -3.78
C SER A 195 3.73 -30.70 -2.32
N LYS A 196 3.47 -31.73 -1.52
CA LYS A 196 3.34 -31.61 -0.05
C LYS A 196 4.69 -31.51 0.64
N GLU A 197 5.78 -31.78 -0.08
CA GLU A 197 7.13 -31.68 0.45
C GLU A 197 7.58 -30.22 0.59
N ASN A 198 8.80 -30.04 1.10
CA ASN A 198 9.41 -28.73 1.30
C ASN A 198 9.74 -28.02 -0.02
N PHE A 199 9.83 -28.75 -1.13
CA PHE A 199 10.22 -28.22 -2.42
C PHE A 199 9.22 -28.57 -3.50
N TRP A 200 8.99 -27.62 -4.40
CA TRP A 200 8.27 -27.81 -5.65
C TRP A 200 9.24 -27.83 -6.81
N THR A 201 8.78 -28.39 -7.93
CA THR A 201 9.52 -28.37 -9.19
C THR A 201 8.91 -27.33 -10.12
N GLU A 202 9.72 -26.36 -10.52
CA GLU A 202 9.41 -25.41 -11.59
C GLU A 202 9.94 -25.95 -12.91
N LEU A 203 9.05 -26.15 -13.88
CA LEU A 203 9.39 -26.57 -15.24
C LEU A 203 9.41 -25.35 -16.17
N ARG A 204 10.56 -25.12 -16.81
CA ARG A 204 10.81 -24.04 -17.78
C ARG A 204 11.13 -24.65 -19.15
N GLY A 205 10.12 -25.20 -19.81
CA GLY A 205 10.31 -25.91 -21.08
C GLY A 205 11.15 -27.17 -20.88
N ARG A 206 12.47 -27.09 -21.11
CA ARG A 206 13.40 -28.23 -20.95
C ARG A 206 14.15 -28.23 -19.62
N ASP A 207 14.21 -27.10 -18.93
CA ASP A 207 14.92 -27.01 -17.66
C ASP A 207 13.95 -27.22 -16.48
N GLN A 208 14.46 -27.84 -15.41
CA GLN A 208 13.74 -27.98 -14.16
C GLN A 208 14.54 -27.34 -13.02
N LYS A 209 13.85 -26.60 -12.16
CA LYS A 209 14.44 -25.96 -10.99
C LYS A 209 13.63 -26.32 -9.74
N LYS A 210 14.31 -26.68 -8.66
CA LYS A 210 13.65 -26.82 -7.35
C LYS A 210 13.47 -25.45 -6.70
N ILE A 211 12.26 -25.18 -6.24
CA ILE A 211 11.91 -23.97 -5.47
C ILE A 211 11.35 -24.38 -4.12
N LEU A 212 11.52 -23.53 -3.10
CA LEU A 212 10.89 -23.77 -1.80
C LEU A 212 9.36 -23.73 -1.98
N ASN A 213 8.66 -24.59 -1.24
CA ASN A 213 7.21 -24.65 -1.27
C ASN A 213 6.60 -23.29 -0.82
N PRO A 214 5.90 -22.57 -1.73
CA PRO A 214 5.36 -21.24 -1.44
C PRO A 214 4.25 -21.27 -0.38
N LEU A 215 3.64 -22.44 -0.13
CA LEU A 215 2.60 -22.58 0.89
C LEU A 215 3.15 -22.49 2.31
N ILE A 216 4.45 -22.65 2.53
CA ILE A 216 5.05 -22.54 3.87
C ILE A 216 4.87 -21.12 4.41
N GLY A 217 5.27 -20.11 3.63
CA GLY A 217 5.06 -18.70 3.97
C GLY A 217 3.57 -18.36 4.07
N LEU A 218 2.78 -18.84 3.11
CA LEU A 218 1.36 -18.51 3.02
C LEU A 218 0.56 -19.03 4.22
N ASN A 219 0.80 -20.28 4.63
CA ASN A 219 0.16 -20.88 5.79
C ASN A 219 0.58 -20.17 7.08
N ARG A 220 1.86 -19.79 7.21
CA ARG A 220 2.36 -19.04 8.36
C ARG A 220 1.67 -17.68 8.46
N THR A 221 1.63 -16.93 7.35
CA THR A 221 0.97 -15.61 7.27
C THR A 221 -0.50 -15.70 7.66
N GLU A 222 -1.22 -16.68 7.13
CA GLU A 222 -2.63 -16.85 7.45
C GLU A 222 -2.87 -17.21 8.92
N GLN A 223 -2.04 -18.09 9.51
CA GLN A 223 -2.12 -18.42 10.92
C GLN A 223 -1.91 -17.20 11.82
N ILE A 224 -0.96 -16.34 11.46
CA ILE A 224 -0.68 -15.08 12.16
C ILE A 224 -1.91 -14.17 12.12
N VAL A 225 -2.43 -13.91 10.91
CA VAL A 225 -3.61 -13.06 10.71
C VAL A 225 -4.82 -13.60 11.47
N ARG A 226 -5.09 -14.90 11.39
CA ARG A 226 -6.19 -15.54 12.13
C ARG A 226 -6.00 -15.43 13.64
N SER A 227 -4.77 -15.64 14.13
CA SER A 227 -4.47 -15.53 15.56
C SER A 227 -4.73 -14.10 16.05
N ILE A 228 -4.28 -13.10 15.30
CA ILE A 228 -4.50 -11.69 15.61
C ILE A 228 -6.00 -11.38 15.62
N TYR A 229 -6.75 -11.81 14.60
CA TYR A 229 -8.20 -11.58 14.55
C TYR A 229 -8.95 -12.27 15.68
N ARG A 230 -8.55 -13.48 16.07
CA ARG A 230 -9.15 -14.21 17.20
C ARG A 230 -8.90 -13.51 18.54
N THR A 231 -7.70 -12.98 18.75
CA THR A 231 -7.35 -12.24 19.99
C THR A 231 -8.16 -10.96 20.15
N HIS A 232 -8.49 -10.29 19.05
CA HIS A 232 -9.21 -9.00 19.03
C HIS A 232 -10.70 -9.10 18.69
N ASP A 233 -11.24 -10.32 18.69
CA ASP A 233 -12.64 -10.63 18.38
C ASP A 233 -13.11 -9.97 17.06
N ILE A 234 -12.32 -10.17 16.01
CA ILE A 234 -12.59 -9.66 14.67
C ILE A 234 -13.17 -10.78 13.82
N GLU A 235 -14.48 -10.69 13.57
CA GLU A 235 -15.18 -11.56 12.62
C GLU A 235 -14.94 -11.10 11.18
N HIS A 236 -13.77 -11.44 10.63
CA HIS A 236 -13.44 -11.20 9.22
C HIS A 236 -12.80 -12.45 8.61
N ASN A 237 -13.28 -12.89 7.44
CA ASN A 237 -12.81 -14.13 6.83
C ASN A 237 -11.37 -13.97 6.32
N VAL A 238 -10.55 -15.02 6.46
CA VAL A 238 -9.18 -15.05 5.95
C VAL A 238 -9.08 -16.14 4.90
N LYS A 239 -8.67 -15.77 3.68
CA LYS A 239 -8.43 -16.69 2.56
C LYS A 239 -6.95 -16.72 2.18
N LYS A 240 -6.49 -17.89 1.73
CA LYS A 240 -5.14 -18.09 1.20
C LYS A 240 -5.21 -18.20 -0.31
N ILE A 241 -4.41 -17.41 -1.00
CA ILE A 241 -4.31 -17.39 -2.45
C ILE A 241 -2.85 -17.62 -2.84
N LEU A 242 -2.62 -18.64 -3.65
CA LEU A 242 -1.37 -18.77 -4.38
C LEU A 242 -1.59 -18.22 -5.80
N LEU A 243 -0.90 -17.13 -6.11
CA LEU A 243 -1.10 -16.37 -7.33
C LEU A 243 0.06 -16.57 -8.29
N SER A 244 -0.24 -16.93 -9.53
CA SER A 244 0.68 -16.86 -10.67
C SER A 244 -0.03 -16.18 -11.85
N ARG A 245 0.42 -14.98 -12.25
CA ARG A 245 -0.25 -14.25 -13.34
C ARG A 245 0.05 -14.84 -14.72
N ASN A 246 1.19 -15.51 -14.88
CA ASN A 246 1.70 -15.99 -16.17
C ASN A 246 2.12 -17.47 -16.19
N GLY A 247 2.10 -18.15 -15.04
CA GLY A 247 2.44 -19.56 -14.90
C GLY A 247 1.21 -20.43 -14.68
N TYR A 248 1.42 -21.74 -14.79
CA TYR A 248 0.42 -22.77 -14.52
C TYR A 248 0.81 -23.54 -13.26
N ILE A 249 -0.18 -23.92 -12.45
CA ILE A 249 0.06 -24.76 -11.28
C ILE A 249 -0.51 -26.14 -11.60
N ASP A 250 0.34 -27.15 -11.60
CA ASP A 250 -0.05 -28.54 -11.81
C ASP A 250 -0.31 -29.20 -10.46
N TYR A 251 -1.55 -29.62 -10.24
CA TYR A 251 -2.01 -30.22 -9.00
C TYR A 251 -3.05 -31.32 -9.30
N ALA A 252 -2.91 -32.48 -8.66
CA ALA A 252 -3.89 -33.56 -8.80
C ALA A 252 -5.21 -33.24 -8.08
N ALA A 253 -5.15 -32.50 -6.97
CA ALA A 253 -6.29 -31.99 -6.22
C ALA A 253 -5.89 -30.70 -5.49
N GLU A 254 -6.82 -29.75 -5.37
CA GLU A 254 -6.57 -28.49 -4.66
C GLU A 254 -6.36 -28.76 -3.15
N PRO A 255 -5.33 -28.17 -2.52
CA PRO A 255 -5.13 -28.29 -1.08
C PRO A 255 -6.29 -27.66 -0.32
N TYR A 256 -6.57 -28.21 0.87
CA TYR A 256 -7.63 -27.68 1.74
C TYR A 256 -7.40 -26.18 2.07
N GLN A 257 -8.43 -25.36 1.80
CA GLN A 257 -8.46 -23.92 2.11
C GLN A 257 -7.37 -23.08 1.43
N VAL A 258 -6.82 -23.52 0.30
CA VAL A 258 -5.93 -22.69 -0.53
C VAL A 258 -6.51 -22.57 -1.93
N GLU A 259 -6.72 -21.35 -2.38
CA GLU A 259 -7.15 -21.05 -3.74
C GLU A 259 -5.93 -20.90 -4.65
N PHE A 260 -5.87 -21.70 -5.71
CA PHE A 260 -4.82 -21.59 -6.73
C PHE A 260 -5.34 -20.75 -7.90
N VAL A 261 -4.74 -19.57 -8.06
CA VAL A 261 -5.02 -18.64 -9.14
C VAL A 261 -3.82 -18.66 -10.08
N ASP A 262 -3.91 -19.53 -11.09
CA ASP A 262 -2.93 -19.62 -12.17
C ASP A 262 -3.33 -18.76 -13.37
N ALA A 263 -2.56 -18.80 -14.45
CA ALA A 263 -2.84 -18.04 -15.67
C ALA A 263 -4.23 -18.32 -16.28
N ARG A 264 -4.89 -19.44 -15.96
CA ARG A 264 -6.23 -19.79 -16.48
C ARG A 264 -7.32 -19.06 -15.71
N LYS A 265 -7.21 -19.01 -14.38
CA LYS A 265 -8.20 -18.39 -13.48
C LYS A 265 -7.89 -16.92 -13.18
N TYR A 266 -6.69 -16.45 -13.53
CA TYR A 266 -6.21 -15.12 -13.19
C TYR A 266 -7.14 -13.99 -13.65
N GLU A 267 -7.60 -14.01 -14.90
CA GLU A 267 -8.45 -12.93 -15.44
C GLU A 267 -9.80 -12.85 -14.72
N GLU A 268 -10.39 -14.00 -14.39
CA GLU A 268 -11.64 -14.07 -13.62
C GLU A 268 -11.44 -13.51 -12.20
N TRP A 269 -10.46 -14.04 -11.48
CA TRP A 269 -10.10 -13.57 -10.13
C TRP A 269 -9.80 -12.07 -10.09
N PHE A 270 -9.01 -11.59 -11.06
CA PHE A 270 -8.65 -10.18 -11.20
C PHE A 270 -9.88 -9.30 -11.45
N TYR A 271 -10.77 -9.75 -12.34
CA TYR A 271 -11.99 -9.02 -12.66
C TYR A 271 -12.95 -8.95 -11.46
N GLU A 272 -13.13 -10.04 -10.73
CA GLU A 272 -14.00 -10.09 -9.54
C GLU A 272 -13.55 -9.10 -8.47
N LEU A 273 -12.24 -9.12 -8.14
CA LEU A 273 -11.68 -8.25 -7.12
C LEU A 273 -11.77 -6.77 -7.53
N ARG A 274 -11.62 -6.47 -8.84
CA ARG A 274 -11.72 -5.10 -9.36
C ARG A 274 -13.16 -4.59 -9.47
N LYS A 275 -14.13 -5.48 -9.73
CA LYS A 275 -15.54 -5.12 -9.86
C LYS A 275 -16.21 -4.86 -8.52
N SER A 276 -15.62 -5.32 -7.41
CA SER A 276 -16.16 -5.08 -6.07
C SER A 276 -16.35 -3.59 -5.79
N LYS A 277 -17.62 -3.14 -5.82
CA LYS A 277 -18.02 -1.75 -5.50
C LYS A 277 -18.37 -1.58 -4.02
N ALA A 278 -18.04 -2.55 -3.18
CA ALA A 278 -18.35 -2.47 -1.76
C ALA A 278 -17.61 -1.26 -1.15
N PRO A 279 -18.31 -0.36 -0.43
CA PRO A 279 -17.66 0.74 0.25
C PRO A 279 -16.73 0.22 1.35
N LEU A 280 -15.77 1.04 1.77
CA LEU A 280 -14.95 0.76 2.94
C LEU A 280 -15.86 0.54 4.16
N LYS A 281 -15.71 -0.61 4.82
CA LYS A 281 -16.54 -0.98 5.99
C LYS A 281 -15.77 -0.81 7.28
N PHE A 282 -16.47 -0.49 8.36
CA PHE A 282 -15.86 -0.38 9.69
C PHE A 282 -15.12 -1.66 10.12
N LYS A 283 -15.69 -2.85 9.88
CA LYS A 283 -15.03 -4.14 10.17
C LYS A 283 -13.67 -4.28 9.47
N GLN A 284 -13.58 -3.85 8.20
CA GLN A 284 -12.35 -3.86 7.42
C GLN A 284 -11.30 -2.91 8.01
N MET A 285 -11.72 -1.72 8.42
CA MET A 285 -10.82 -0.74 9.04
C MET A 285 -10.28 -1.23 10.39
N LYS A 286 -11.14 -1.81 11.23
CA LYS A 286 -10.73 -2.44 12.49
C LYS A 286 -9.74 -3.60 12.25
N ALA A 287 -10.00 -4.42 11.23
CA ALA A 287 -9.12 -5.51 10.84
C ALA A 287 -7.73 -5.00 10.38
N ALA A 288 -7.69 -3.93 9.59
CA ALA A 288 -6.44 -3.30 9.17
C ALA A 288 -5.68 -2.66 10.34
N GLN A 289 -6.38 -1.96 11.24
CA GLN A 289 -5.81 -1.35 12.45
C GLN A 289 -5.10 -2.39 13.31
N VAL A 290 -5.78 -3.48 13.67
CA VAL A 290 -5.20 -4.49 14.55
C VAL A 290 -4.01 -5.19 13.88
N LEU A 291 -4.03 -5.40 12.56
CA LEU A 291 -2.85 -5.93 11.86
C LEU A 291 -1.65 -4.97 11.94
N LEU A 292 -1.87 -3.67 11.77
CA LEU A 292 -0.82 -2.67 11.90
C LEU A 292 -0.26 -2.61 13.31
N GLU A 293 -1.11 -2.66 14.34
CA GLU A 293 -0.69 -2.67 15.76
C GLU A 293 0.19 -3.87 16.12
N HIS A 294 0.04 -5.02 15.44
CA HIS A 294 0.87 -6.22 15.67
C HIS A 294 2.07 -6.31 14.71
N SER A 295 2.17 -5.36 13.77
CA SER A 295 3.31 -5.28 12.86
C SER A 295 4.48 -4.60 13.57
N GLN A 296 5.69 -5.00 13.22
CA GLN A 296 6.91 -4.34 13.66
C GLN A 296 7.18 -3.08 12.84
N SER A 297 7.78 -2.08 13.49
CA SER A 297 8.27 -0.87 12.84
C SER A 297 9.68 -0.55 13.34
N ILE A 298 10.61 -0.33 12.41
CA ILE A 298 11.96 0.16 12.68
C ILE A 298 12.07 1.55 12.07
N TYR A 299 12.37 2.54 12.89
CA TYR A 299 12.41 3.94 12.48
C TYR A 299 13.41 4.76 13.30
N PHE A 300 13.73 5.92 12.76
CA PHE A 300 14.61 6.92 13.35
C PHE A 300 13.85 8.25 13.49
N ASP A 301 14.17 9.00 14.54
CA ASP A 301 13.60 10.33 14.76
C ASP A 301 14.29 11.36 13.85
N ARG A 302 13.48 12.20 13.19
CA ARG A 302 13.97 13.25 12.28
C ARG A 302 14.79 14.32 12.99
N GLU A 303 14.58 14.53 14.29
CA GLU A 303 15.34 15.52 15.07
C GLU A 303 16.83 15.16 15.22
N PHE A 304 17.19 13.88 15.06
CA PHE A 304 18.57 13.41 15.20
C PHE A 304 19.46 13.77 14.00
N GLU A 305 18.92 13.99 12.80
CA GLU A 305 19.72 14.36 11.60
C GLU A 305 20.08 15.85 11.52
N ALA A 306 19.41 16.73 12.28
CA ALA A 306 19.67 18.17 12.23
C ALA A 306 20.86 18.61 13.12
N GLY A 307 21.50 17.68 13.83
CA GLY A 307 22.53 17.93 14.83
C GLY A 307 23.95 17.47 14.50
N GLU A 308 24.21 16.95 13.28
CA GLU A 308 25.56 16.55 12.81
C GLU A 308 26.13 17.49 11.75
#